data_AF-A0A956Y9L2-F1
#
_entry.id   AF-A0A956Y9L2-F1
#
_cell.length_a   1.000
_cell.length_b   1.000
_cell.length_c   1.000
_cell.angle_alpha   90.00
_cell.angle_beta   90.00
_cell.angle_gamma   90.00
#
_symmetry.space_group_name_H-M   'P 1'
#
loop_
_entity.id
_entity.type
_entity.pdbx_description
1 polymer ?
#
loop_
_entity_poly.entity_id
_entity_poly.type
_entity_poly.pdbx_seq_one_letter_code
_entity_poly.pdbx_strand_id
1 'polypeptide(L)' 'MESKPVALITGASRGIGEQVARQLVRDEYVVYGTSRTATPHPDFQMVALDVTDQMSISTGIK' A
#
# COMPACT_ATOMS: atom_id res chain seq x y z
N MET A 1 10.90 10.19 19.97
CA MET A 1 10.87 10.00 18.50
C MET A 1 9.42 9.83 18.13
N GLU A 2 8.85 10.76 17.37
CA GLU A 2 7.49 10.62 16.86
C GLU A 2 7.46 9.51 15.81
N SER A 3 6.52 8.58 15.95
CA SER A 3 6.30 7.50 15.00
C SER A 3 5.68 8.08 13.73
N LYS A 4 6.30 7.86 12.56
CA LYS A 4 5.67 8.26 11.28
C LYS A 4 4.35 7.51 11.11
N PRO A 5 3.25 8.19 10.72
CA PRO A 5 1.98 7.53 10.48
C PRO A 5 2.10 6.52 9.32
N VAL A 6 1.38 5.40 9.42
CA VAL A 6 1.38 4.34 8.42
C VAL A 6 0.10 4.41 7.61
N ALA A 7 0.23 4.38 6.29
CA ALA A 7 -0.89 4.32 5.36
C ALA A 7 -0.87 3.03 4.56
N LEU A 8 -1.99 2.31 4.58
CA LEU A 8 -2.25 1.14 3.74
C LEU A 8 -3.26 1.54 2.65
N ILE A 9 -2.86 1.47 1.38
CA ILE A 9 -3.70 1.84 0.25
C ILE A 9 -4.06 0.60 -0.57
N THR A 10 -5.34 0.27 -0.63
CA THR A 10 -5.83 -0.78 -1.52
C THR A 10 -5.97 -0.27 -2.96
N GLY A 11 -5.59 -1.08 -3.94
CA GLY A 11 -5.62 -0.67 -5.35
C GLY A 11 -4.55 0.36 -5.73
N ALA A 12 -3.36 0.27 -5.13
CA ALA A 12 -2.27 1.23 -5.32
C ALA A 12 -1.41 1.00 -6.58
N SER A 13 -1.73 -0.02 -7.39
CA SER A 13 -0.90 -0.40 -8.54
C SER A 13 -1.02 0.52 -9.75
N ARG A 14 -2.06 1.35 -9.83
CA ARG A 14 -2.27 2.34 -10.92
C ARG A 14 -3.34 3.37 -10.56
N GLY A 15 -3.40 4.44 -11.35
CA GLY A 15 -4.52 5.38 -11.34
C GLY A 15 -4.60 6.18 -10.04
N ILE A 16 -5.81 6.37 -9.51
CA ILE A 16 -6.04 7.22 -8.32
C ILE A 16 -5.32 6.68 -7.09
N GLY A 17 -5.37 5.36 -6.86
CA GLY A 17 -4.72 4.75 -5.69
C GLY A 17 -3.21 4.98 -5.68
N GLU A 18 -2.56 4.90 -6.85
CA GLU A 18 -1.13 5.20 -6.99
C GLU A 18 -0.83 6.68 -6.67
N GLN A 19 -1.63 7.62 -7.19
CA GLN A 19 -1.41 9.06 -6.93
C GLN A 19 -1.62 9.42 -5.46
N VAL A 20 -2.60 8.81 -4.79
CA VAL A 20 -2.82 8.95 -3.35
C VAL A 20 -1.61 8.40 -2.57
N ALA A 21 -1.11 7.22 -2.93
CA ALA A 21 0.07 6.63 -2.30
C ALA A 21 1.31 7.54 -2.45
N ARG A 22 1.55 8.08 -3.66
CA ARG A 22 2.65 9.03 -3.91
C ARG A 22 2.51 10.32 -3.12
N GLN A 23 1.29 10.84 -2.94
CA GLN A 23 1.06 12.02 -2.11
C GLN A 23 1.39 11.74 -0.64
N LEU A 24 0.94 10.59 -0.10
CA LEU A 24 1.22 10.23 1.29
C LEU A 24 2.72 9.99 1.55
N VAL A 25 3.47 9.47 0.58
CA VAL A 25 4.94 9.41 0.66
C VAL A 25 5.54 10.82 0.79
N ARG A 26 5.05 11.80 0.01
CA ARG A 26 5.50 13.20 0.11
C ARG A 26 5.12 13.85 1.45
N ASP A 27 4.01 13.44 2.04
CA ASP A 27 3.55 13.88 3.36
C ASP A 27 4.22 13.11 4.51
N GLU A 28 5.31 12.39 4.21
CA GLU A 28 6.16 11.63 5.15
C GLU A 28 5.50 10.42 5.85
N TYR A 29 4.45 9.85 5.27
CA TYR A 29 3.88 8.59 5.74
C TYR A 29 4.78 7.41 5.37
N VAL A 30 4.72 6.34 6.17
CA VAL A 30 5.16 5.01 5.74
C VAL A 30 4.03 4.40 4.92
N VAL A 31 4.28 4.13 3.64
CA VAL A 31 3.23 3.74 2.69
C VAL A 31 3.38 2.29 2.26
N TYR A 32 2.29 1.53 2.42
CA TYR A 32 2.11 0.19 1.88
C TYR A 32 0.97 0.21 0.86
N GLY A 33 1.30 0.03 -0.41
CA GLY A 33 0.34 -0.16 -1.47
C GLY A 33 -0.06 -1.64 -1.58
N THR A 34 -1.32 -1.92 -1.92
CA THR A 34 -1.76 -3.28 -2.19
C THR A 34 -2.42 -3.42 -3.55
N SER A 35 -2.25 -4.59 -4.15
CA SER A 35 -3.00 -5.00 -5.33
C SER A 35 -3.00 -6.53 -5.42
N ARG A 36 -3.83 -7.12 -6.30
CA ARG A 36 -3.89 -8.58 -6.46
C ARG A 36 -2.54 -9.23 -6.81
N THR A 37 -1.61 -8.46 -7.38
CA THR A 37 -0.24 -8.89 -7.65
C THR A 37 0.75 -7.90 -7.03
N ALA A 38 1.79 -8.39 -6.34
CA ALA A 38 2.86 -7.52 -5.84
C ALA A 38 3.84 -7.20 -6.98
N THR A 39 3.60 -6.10 -7.69
CA THR A 39 4.60 -5.53 -8.61
C THR A 39 5.42 -4.50 -7.85
N PRO A 40 6.77 -4.55 -7.88
CA PRO A 40 7.61 -3.54 -7.25
C PRO A 40 7.26 -2.12 -7.72
N HIS A 41 7.29 -1.16 -6.80
CA HIS A 41 7.05 0.25 -7.09
C HIS A 41 8.22 1.09 -6.55
N PRO A 42 8.69 2.14 -7.26
CA PRO A 42 9.87 2.90 -6.85
C PRO A 42 9.66 3.71 -5.55
N ASP A 43 8.43 4.17 -5.29
CA ASP A 43 8.18 5.14 -4.21
C ASP A 43 7.68 4.54 -2.90
N PHE A 44 7.15 3.32 -2.91
CA PHE A 44 6.51 2.70 -1.75
C PHE A 44 6.46 1.17 -1.87
N GLN A 45 6.25 0.48 -0.74
CA GLN A 45 6.24 -0.97 -0.70
C GLN A 45 4.90 -1.52 -1.23
N MET A 46 4.98 -2.54 -2.08
CA MET A 46 3.81 -3.23 -2.62
C MET A 46 3.61 -4.59 -1.98
N VAL A 47 2.36 -4.88 -1.61
CA VAL A 47 1.91 -6.13 -1.00
C VAL A 47 0.86 -6.78 -1.91
N ALA A 48 0.99 -8.10 -2.14
CA ALA A 48 -0.04 -8.86 -2.84
C ALA A 48 -1.23 -9.06 -1.90
N LEU A 49 -2.39 -8.52 -2.27
CA LEU A 49 -3.63 -8.62 -1.49
C LEU A 49 -4.83 -8.54 -2.44
N ASP A 50 -5.73 -9.51 -2.33
CA ASP A 50 -7.07 -9.46 -2.90
C ASP A 50 -8.07 -9.12 -1.78
N VAL A 51 -8.79 -8.01 -1.92
CA VAL A 51 -9.76 -7.53 -0.92
C VAL A 51 -10.99 -8.44 -0.79
N THR A 52 -11.18 -9.37 -1.72
CA THR A 52 -12.28 -10.34 -1.70
C THR A 52 -11.89 -11.67 -1.07
N ASP A 53 -10.60 -11.90 -0.79
CA ASP A 53 -10.09 -13.13 -0.17
C ASP A 53 -9.64 -12.85 1.26
N GLN A 54 -10.38 -13.41 2.23
CA GLN A 54 -10.09 -13.27 3.65
C GLN A 54 -8.69 -13.77 4.04
N MET A 55 -8.22 -14.87 3.42
CA MET A 55 -6.88 -15.41 3.67
C MET A 55 -5.80 -14.50 3.11
N SER A 56 -6.06 -13.89 1.94
CA SER A 56 -5.16 -12.90 1.34
C SER A 56 -5.00 -11.68 2.26
N ILE A 57 -6.10 -11.17 2.82
CA ILE A 57 -6.09 -10.05 3.77
C ILE A 57 -5.27 -10.39 5.02
N SER A 58 -5.54 -11.54 5.66
CA SER A 58 -4.86 -11.92 6.90
C SER A 58 -3.37 -12.22 6.72
N THR A 59 -2.95 -12.61 5.53
CA THR A 59 -1.54 -12.93 5.24
C THR A 59 -0.76 -11.70 4.79
N GLY A 60 -1.41 -10.76 4.10
CA GLY A 60 -0.78 -9.56 3.56
C GLY A 60 -0.48 -8.47 4.59
N ILE A 61 -1.15 -8.48 5.74
CA ILE A 61 -1.03 -7.43 6.77
C ILE A 61 -0.90 -8.08 8.14
N LYS A 62 0.11 -7.70 8.92
CA LYS A 62 0.39 -8.18 10.28
C LYS A 62 0.64 -7.02 11.24
#